data_AF-A0A090WQ12-F1
#
_entry.id   AF-A0A090WQ12-F1
#
_cell.length_a   1.000
_cell.length_b   1.000
_cell.length_c   1.000
_cell.angle_alpha   90.00
_cell.angle_beta   90.00
_cell.angle_gamma   90.00
#
_symmetry.space_group_name_H-M   'P 1'
#
loop_
_entity.id
_entity.type
_entity.pdbx_description
1 polymer ?
#
loop_
_entity_poly.entity_id
_entity_poly.type
_entity_poly.pdbx_seq_one_letter_code
_entity_poly.pdbx_strand_id
1 'polypeptide(L)'
;MARATYQGLKKFSYPKRPFVITRAAYSGTQRYTSSWTGDNVATWDHLNIANLQAQRMAMSGFSFVGSDIGGFAEQPNGELYARWIQLGIFHPFCRTHSSGDHGDQEPWAFGETITNVVRKFIELRYQLLPYLYTAFWRYAEEGIPILKSLVLYDQQDPQTYYRNDEFVFGEKILVCPVNGPNQKGRRMYIPRGKWYNFWTDELVTGGQELWVDADLDSMPIFVKEGAIIPKYQCSNMLEKKPLTNYY
;
A
#
# COMPACT_ATOMS: atom_id res chain seq x y z
N MET A 1 -5.08 7.03 25.65
CA MET A 1 -4.20 5.82 25.73
C MET A 1 -2.98 5.93 24.82
N ALA A 2 -3.12 6.04 23.48
CA ALA A 2 -1.97 6.06 22.54
C ALA A 2 -0.84 7.04 22.91
N ARG A 3 -1.17 8.29 23.29
CA ARG A 3 -0.17 9.28 23.74
C ARG A 3 0.64 8.82 24.95
N ALA A 4 -0.01 8.22 25.95
CA ALA A 4 0.67 7.73 27.15
C ALA A 4 1.61 6.56 26.81
N THR A 5 1.14 5.60 25.99
CA THR A 5 1.97 4.50 25.49
C THR A 5 3.18 5.00 24.72
N TYR A 6 2.98 5.96 23.79
CA TYR A 6 4.06 6.57 23.03
C TYR A 6 5.10 7.26 23.93
N GLN A 7 4.66 8.05 24.90
CA GLN A 7 5.57 8.73 25.83
C GLN A 7 6.33 7.76 26.73
N GLY A 8 5.68 6.68 27.19
CA GLY A 8 6.33 5.60 27.93
C GLY A 8 7.45 4.96 27.11
N LEU A 9 7.14 4.50 25.89
CA LEU A 9 8.15 3.92 25.00
C LEU A 9 9.27 4.92 24.67
N LYS A 10 8.94 6.20 24.44
CA LYS A 10 9.95 7.24 24.17
C LYS A 10 10.93 7.41 25.32
N LYS A 11 10.44 7.31 26.57
CA LYS A 11 11.27 7.41 27.77
C LYS A 11 12.20 6.21 27.94
N PHE A 12 11.70 4.99 27.71
CA PHE A 12 12.43 3.76 28.04
C PHE A 12 13.18 3.11 26.87
N SER A 13 12.93 3.53 25.62
CA SER A 13 13.57 2.98 24.42
C SER A 13 14.55 3.93 23.74
N TYR A 14 14.94 5.04 24.37
CA TYR A 14 15.90 6.00 23.83
C TYR A 14 17.23 5.30 23.43
N PRO A 15 17.84 5.63 22.27
CA PRO A 15 17.50 6.68 21.31
C PRO A 15 16.54 6.26 20.18
N LYS A 16 15.85 5.12 20.30
CA LYS A 16 14.98 4.59 19.24
C LYS A 16 13.64 5.34 19.18
N ARG A 17 13.07 5.45 17.97
CA ARG A 17 11.72 6.00 17.75
C ARG A 17 10.66 4.99 18.21
N PRO A 18 9.65 5.40 19.00
CA PRO A 18 8.56 4.49 19.38
C PRO A 18 7.76 4.02 18.17
N PHE A 19 7.35 2.75 18.21
CA PHE A 19 6.35 2.19 17.32
C PHE A 19 5.15 1.76 18.16
N VAL A 20 4.00 2.41 17.93
CA VAL A 20 2.73 2.15 18.62
C VAL A 20 1.70 1.87 17.56
N ILE A 21 0.85 0.87 17.80
CA ILE A 21 -0.29 0.55 16.96
C ILE A 21 -1.54 0.70 17.83
N THR A 22 -2.58 1.34 17.32
CA THR A 22 -3.87 1.46 18.01
C THR A 22 -5.05 1.18 17.08
N ARG A 23 -6.12 0.60 17.63
CA ARG A 23 -7.34 0.30 16.88
C ARG A 23 -8.28 1.51 16.80
N ALA A 24 -8.51 2.16 17.94
CA ALA A 24 -9.41 3.30 18.05
C ALA A 24 -8.61 4.60 18.02
N ALA A 25 -9.03 5.52 17.15
CA ALA A 25 -8.38 6.80 16.96
C ALA A 25 -9.39 7.95 16.97
N TYR A 26 -8.88 9.14 17.29
CA TYR A 26 -9.57 10.42 17.10
C TYR A 26 -8.64 11.38 16.35
N SER A 27 -9.15 12.51 15.87
CA SER A 27 -8.32 13.55 15.25
C SER A 27 -7.13 13.91 16.15
N GLY A 28 -5.92 13.90 15.58
CA GLY A 28 -4.66 14.15 16.30
C GLY A 28 -3.95 12.91 16.84
N THR A 29 -4.58 11.72 16.79
CA THR A 29 -3.98 10.47 17.25
C THR A 29 -2.76 10.06 16.42
N GLN A 30 -2.73 10.40 15.13
CA GLN A 30 -1.62 10.11 14.22
C GLN A 30 -0.25 10.64 14.67
N ARG A 31 -0.25 11.62 15.60
CA ARG A 31 0.98 12.19 16.19
C ARG A 31 1.74 11.18 17.08
N TYR A 32 1.07 10.10 17.48
CA TYR A 32 1.57 9.19 18.52
C TYR A 32 1.60 7.72 18.10
N THR A 33 0.98 7.33 16.98
CA THR A 33 0.75 5.92 16.67
C THR A 33 0.44 5.70 15.20
N SER A 34 0.74 4.50 14.70
CA SER A 34 0.08 3.94 13.52
C SER A 34 -1.27 3.32 13.90
N SER A 35 -2.04 2.89 12.90
CA SER A 35 -3.30 2.20 13.11
C SER A 35 -3.47 1.07 12.08
N TRP A 36 -4.45 0.21 12.30
CA TRP A 36 -4.91 -0.77 11.33
C TRP A 36 -6.43 -0.73 11.23
N THR A 37 -7.00 -1.25 10.14
CA THR A 37 -8.43 -1.10 9.83
C THR A 37 -9.36 -2.05 10.59
N GLY A 38 -8.85 -2.76 11.60
CA GLY A 38 -9.61 -3.69 12.42
C GLY A 38 -9.79 -5.08 11.81
N ASP A 39 -10.72 -5.83 12.39
CA ASP A 39 -10.89 -7.27 12.21
C ASP A 39 -11.67 -7.54 10.91
N ASN A 40 -10.97 -7.48 9.77
CA ASN A 40 -11.53 -7.73 8.44
C ASN A 40 -11.73 -9.23 8.17
N VAL A 41 -12.58 -9.57 7.20
CA VAL A 41 -12.86 -10.95 6.78
C VAL A 41 -12.08 -11.26 5.51
N ALA A 42 -11.65 -12.51 5.32
CA ALA A 42 -10.96 -12.98 4.12
C ALA A 42 -11.88 -13.06 2.88
N THR A 43 -12.35 -11.91 2.38
CA THR A 43 -13.21 -11.80 1.18
C THR A 43 -12.75 -10.70 0.21
N TRP A 44 -13.17 -10.81 -1.05
CA TRP A 44 -12.92 -9.78 -2.07
C TRP A 44 -13.55 -8.42 -1.72
N ASP A 45 -14.72 -8.43 -1.09
CA ASP A 45 -15.36 -7.20 -0.61
C ASP A 45 -14.50 -6.51 0.45
N HIS A 46 -13.88 -7.27 1.36
CA HIS A 46 -12.99 -6.71 2.37
C HIS A 46 -11.63 -6.28 1.81
N LEU A 47 -11.15 -6.89 0.72
CA LEU A 47 -10.01 -6.37 -0.05
C LEU A 47 -10.35 -4.99 -0.64
N ASN A 48 -11.54 -4.82 -1.22
CA ASN A 48 -12.03 -3.54 -1.70
C ASN A 48 -12.13 -2.52 -0.57
N ILE A 49 -12.76 -2.89 0.54
CA ILE A 49 -12.88 -2.04 1.73
C ILE A 49 -11.50 -1.64 2.27
N ALA A 50 -10.52 -2.54 2.26
CA ALA A 50 -9.16 -2.23 2.71
C ALA A 50 -8.52 -1.11 1.88
N ASN A 51 -8.64 -1.16 0.55
CA ASN A 51 -8.17 -0.09 -0.34
C ASN A 51 -8.85 1.26 -0.01
N LEU A 52 -10.18 1.24 0.11
CA LEU A 52 -11.00 2.43 0.41
C LEU A 52 -10.64 3.03 1.78
N GLN A 53 -10.52 2.20 2.80
CA GLN A 53 -10.23 2.65 4.17
C GLN A 53 -8.83 3.24 4.27
N ALA A 54 -7.81 2.62 3.65
CA ALA A 54 -6.45 3.15 3.67
C ALA A 54 -6.37 4.54 3.02
N GLN A 55 -7.03 4.72 1.87
CA GLN A 55 -7.13 6.00 1.19
C GLN A 55 -7.87 7.07 2.03
N ARG A 56 -9.02 6.73 2.60
CA ARG A 56 -9.83 7.66 3.41
C ARG A 56 -9.11 8.07 4.70
N MET A 57 -8.41 7.14 5.34
CA MET A 57 -7.57 7.42 6.50
C MET A 57 -6.42 8.35 6.14
N ALA A 58 -5.73 8.11 5.02
CA ALA A 58 -4.65 8.98 4.55
C ALA A 58 -5.16 10.40 4.24
N MET A 59 -6.29 10.53 3.54
CA MET A 59 -6.95 11.82 3.26
C MET A 59 -7.38 12.55 4.54
N SER A 60 -7.74 11.80 5.59
CA SER A 60 -8.10 12.35 6.91
C SER A 60 -6.88 12.71 7.77
N GLY A 61 -5.67 12.67 7.19
CA GLY A 61 -4.43 13.01 7.88
C GLY A 61 -3.81 11.88 8.70
N PHE A 62 -4.24 10.63 8.50
CA PHE A 62 -3.70 9.45 9.18
C PHE A 62 -3.13 8.45 8.16
N SER A 63 -1.92 8.75 7.66
CA SER A 63 -1.31 7.92 6.60
C SER A 63 -0.66 6.63 7.08
N PHE A 64 -0.20 6.53 8.33
CA PHE A 64 0.45 5.29 8.81
C PHE A 64 -0.59 4.23 9.20
N VAL A 65 -1.24 3.67 8.18
CA VAL A 65 -2.39 2.75 8.30
C VAL A 65 -2.30 1.63 7.28
N GLY A 66 -3.03 0.54 7.52
CA GLY A 66 -3.22 -0.57 6.58
C GLY A 66 -4.17 -1.62 7.15
N SER A 67 -4.54 -2.58 6.31
CA SER A 67 -5.38 -3.72 6.68
C SER A 67 -4.56 -4.90 7.17
N ASP A 68 -5.23 -5.85 7.84
CA ASP A 68 -4.69 -7.18 8.02
C ASP A 68 -4.77 -7.93 6.69
N ILE A 69 -3.60 -8.12 6.06
CA ILE A 69 -3.48 -8.69 4.72
C ILE A 69 -3.85 -10.17 4.76
N GLY A 70 -4.74 -10.60 3.88
CA GLY A 70 -5.30 -11.95 3.85
C GLY A 70 -6.64 -12.08 4.57
N GLY A 71 -6.97 -11.15 5.47
CA GLY A 71 -8.18 -11.18 6.28
C GLY A 71 -7.93 -11.74 7.68
N PHE A 72 -8.38 -11.01 8.70
CA PHE A 72 -8.29 -11.42 10.10
C PHE A 72 -9.17 -12.63 10.40
N ALA A 73 -10.44 -12.55 10.04
CA ALA A 73 -11.41 -13.63 10.16
C ALA A 73 -11.48 -14.44 8.86
N GLU A 74 -11.77 -15.74 8.99
CA GLU A 74 -11.78 -16.71 7.88
C GLU A 74 -10.41 -16.89 7.20
N GLN A 75 -10.34 -17.84 6.26
CA GLN A 75 -9.12 -18.17 5.54
C GLN A 75 -9.23 -17.75 4.06
N PRO A 76 -8.29 -16.95 3.53
CA PRO A 76 -8.29 -16.63 2.10
C PRO A 76 -7.88 -17.87 1.29
N ASN A 77 -8.30 -17.91 0.02
CA ASN A 77 -7.64 -18.78 -0.94
C ASN A 77 -6.34 -18.11 -1.44
N GLY A 78 -5.51 -18.87 -2.17
CA GLY A 78 -4.22 -18.38 -2.66
C GLY A 78 -4.31 -17.16 -3.58
N GLU A 79 -5.35 -17.07 -4.42
CA GLU A 79 -5.55 -15.93 -5.31
C GLU A 79 -5.88 -14.64 -4.53
N LEU A 80 -6.85 -14.72 -3.61
CA LEU A 80 -7.25 -13.60 -2.77
C LEU A 80 -6.06 -13.12 -1.93
N TYR A 81 -5.29 -14.04 -1.34
CA TYR A 81 -4.10 -13.71 -0.58
C TYR A 81 -3.05 -12.99 -1.44
N ALA A 82 -2.76 -13.50 -2.64
CA ALA A 82 -1.85 -12.87 -3.57
C ALA A 82 -2.30 -11.45 -3.94
N ARG A 83 -3.57 -11.25 -4.34
CA ARG A 83 -4.11 -9.92 -4.67
C ARG A 83 -4.10 -8.97 -3.47
N TRP A 84 -4.31 -9.48 -2.25
CA TRP A 84 -4.24 -8.65 -1.05
C TRP A 84 -2.80 -8.25 -0.73
N ILE A 85 -1.81 -9.11 -0.94
CA ILE A 85 -0.40 -8.72 -0.84
C ILE A 85 -0.06 -7.63 -1.85
N GLN A 86 -0.53 -7.76 -3.10
CA GLN A 86 -0.30 -6.76 -4.15
C GLN A 86 -0.79 -5.36 -3.75
N LEU A 87 -1.98 -5.28 -3.13
CA LEU A 87 -2.48 -4.04 -2.52
C LEU A 87 -1.66 -3.65 -1.27
N GLY A 88 -1.49 -4.60 -0.35
CA GLY A 88 -0.94 -4.39 0.99
C GLY A 88 0.48 -3.86 1.00
N ILE A 89 1.29 -4.17 -0.02
CA ILE A 89 2.64 -3.59 -0.14
C ILE A 89 2.64 -2.08 -0.37
N PHE A 90 1.52 -1.48 -0.75
CA PHE A 90 1.36 -0.03 -0.86
C PHE A 90 0.73 0.59 0.39
N HIS A 91 0.16 -0.20 1.30
CA HIS A 91 -0.25 0.30 2.61
C HIS A 91 0.99 0.66 3.45
N PRO A 92 1.03 1.87 4.06
CA PRO A 92 2.16 2.26 4.90
C PRO A 92 2.38 1.30 6.08
N PHE A 93 1.30 0.81 6.71
CA PHE A 93 1.35 -0.33 7.62
C PHE A 93 1.03 -1.62 6.85
N CYS A 94 2.04 -2.46 6.64
CA CYS A 94 1.95 -3.68 5.83
C CYS A 94 2.21 -4.90 6.71
N ARG A 95 1.15 -5.64 7.04
CA ARG A 95 1.21 -6.80 7.94
C ARG A 95 0.19 -7.86 7.51
N THR A 96 0.64 -9.10 7.42
CA THR A 96 -0.24 -10.28 7.42
C THR A 96 -0.60 -10.63 8.86
N HIS A 97 -1.89 -10.78 9.14
CA HIS A 97 -2.38 -11.11 10.48
C HIS A 97 -3.74 -11.80 10.40
N SER A 98 -3.92 -12.85 11.21
CA SER A 98 -5.15 -13.62 11.30
C SER A 98 -5.55 -13.82 12.77
N SER A 99 -6.83 -14.10 12.98
CA SER A 99 -7.29 -14.79 14.18
C SER A 99 -6.70 -16.21 14.12
N GLY A 100 -5.98 -16.61 15.17
CA GLY A 100 -5.16 -17.84 15.18
C GLY A 100 -5.92 -19.15 14.92
N ASP A 101 -7.25 -19.10 14.89
CA ASP A 101 -8.13 -20.26 14.69
C ASP A 101 -8.58 -20.43 13.22
N HIS A 102 -8.17 -19.55 12.29
CA HIS A 102 -8.55 -19.60 10.86
C HIS A 102 -7.44 -20.11 9.93
N GLY A 103 -6.54 -20.94 10.45
CA GLY A 103 -5.48 -21.60 9.69
C GLY A 103 -4.29 -20.71 9.33
N ASP A 104 -3.30 -21.34 8.68
CA ASP A 104 -2.05 -20.69 8.27
C ASP A 104 -2.33 -19.64 7.19
N GLN A 105 -1.72 -18.46 7.35
CA GLN A 105 -1.83 -17.34 6.41
C GLN A 105 -0.47 -16.74 6.05
N GLU A 106 0.61 -17.41 6.41
CA GLU A 106 1.95 -17.05 5.98
C GLU A 106 2.09 -17.24 4.46
N PRO A 107 2.97 -16.47 3.79
CA PRO A 107 3.13 -16.53 2.34
C PRO A 107 3.31 -17.93 1.72
N TRP A 108 3.94 -18.85 2.45
CA TRP A 108 4.25 -20.20 2.00
C TRP A 108 3.10 -21.20 2.16
N ALA A 109 2.01 -20.84 2.84
CA ALA A 109 0.86 -21.73 3.08
C ALA A 109 0.06 -22.03 1.80
N PHE A 110 0.21 -21.22 0.74
CA PHE A 110 -0.62 -21.27 -0.47
C PHE A 110 0.08 -21.92 -1.68
N GLY A 111 1.13 -22.71 -1.44
CA GLY A 111 1.90 -23.38 -2.48
C GLY A 111 2.91 -22.47 -3.20
N GLU A 112 3.73 -23.08 -4.05
CA GLU A 112 4.91 -22.41 -4.64
C GLU A 112 4.55 -21.25 -5.58
N THR A 113 3.51 -21.42 -6.41
CA THR A 113 3.05 -20.37 -7.33
C THR A 113 2.70 -19.09 -6.59
N ILE A 114 1.89 -19.19 -5.53
CA ILE A 114 1.49 -18.03 -4.73
C ILE A 114 2.68 -17.48 -3.95
N THR A 115 3.51 -18.34 -3.38
CA THR A 115 4.74 -17.93 -2.69
C THR A 115 5.63 -17.07 -3.59
N ASN A 116 5.78 -17.45 -4.87
CA ASN A 116 6.60 -16.70 -5.84
C ASN A 116 6.01 -15.32 -6.17
N VAL A 117 4.68 -15.23 -6.33
CA VAL A 117 3.98 -13.95 -6.52
C VAL A 117 4.16 -13.06 -5.29
N VAL A 118 3.94 -13.61 -4.09
CA VAL A 118 4.08 -12.86 -2.84
C VAL A 118 5.51 -12.37 -2.65
N ARG A 119 6.51 -13.22 -2.93
CA ARG A 119 7.93 -12.84 -2.92
C ARG A 119 8.19 -11.66 -3.84
N LYS A 120 7.76 -11.71 -5.11
CA LYS A 120 7.93 -10.63 -6.10
C LYS A 120 7.43 -9.27 -5.56
N PHE A 121 6.25 -9.24 -4.95
CA PHE A 121 5.68 -8.00 -4.43
C PHE A 121 6.33 -7.54 -3.11
N ILE A 122 6.69 -8.45 -2.21
CA ILE A 122 7.45 -8.10 -1.00
C ILE A 122 8.81 -7.51 -1.39
N GLU A 123 9.52 -8.12 -2.34
CA GLU A 123 10.78 -7.59 -2.87
C GLU A 123 10.60 -6.20 -3.49
N LEU A 124 9.52 -5.98 -4.26
CA LEU A 124 9.17 -4.66 -4.77
C LEU A 124 8.99 -3.64 -3.63
N ARG A 125 8.29 -4.00 -2.54
CA ARG A 125 8.18 -3.12 -1.37
C ARG A 125 9.54 -2.76 -0.79
N TYR A 126 10.42 -3.75 -0.64
CA TYR A 126 11.77 -3.55 -0.11
C TYR A 126 12.62 -2.66 -1.02
N GLN A 127 12.52 -2.85 -2.34
CA GLN A 127 13.14 -1.95 -3.31
C GLN A 127 12.62 -0.52 -3.14
N LEU A 128 11.31 -0.33 -2.95
CA LEU A 128 10.68 0.99 -2.80
C LEU A 128 10.85 1.64 -1.41
N LEU A 129 11.57 1.02 -0.47
CA LEU A 129 11.78 1.58 0.86
C LEU A 129 12.35 3.01 0.88
N PRO A 130 13.32 3.41 0.04
CA PRO A 130 13.80 4.79 0.00
C PRO A 130 12.70 5.78 -0.40
N TYR A 131 11.89 5.41 -1.39
CA TYR A 131 10.75 6.19 -1.85
C TYR A 131 9.67 6.30 -0.76
N LEU A 132 9.29 5.17 -0.14
CA LEU A 132 8.32 5.14 0.96
C LEU A 132 8.83 5.92 2.18
N TYR A 133 10.11 5.81 2.53
CA TYR A 133 10.68 6.54 3.66
C TYR A 133 10.69 8.06 3.41
N THR A 134 10.92 8.48 2.17
CA THR A 134 10.77 9.88 1.75
C THR A 134 9.31 10.33 1.85
N ALA A 135 8.35 9.49 1.46
CA ALA A 135 6.93 9.79 1.64
C ALA A 135 6.55 9.92 3.13
N PHE A 136 7.12 9.09 4.02
CA PHE A 136 6.97 9.25 5.47
C PHE A 136 7.58 10.56 5.99
N TRP A 137 8.73 10.98 5.46
CA TRP A 137 9.35 12.26 5.82
C TRP A 137 8.43 13.44 5.43
N ARG A 138 7.92 13.47 4.20
CA ARG A 138 6.94 14.49 3.77
C ARG A 138 5.67 14.46 4.60
N TYR A 139 5.17 13.27 4.93
CA TYR A 139 4.02 13.13 5.82
C TYR A 139 4.28 13.72 7.20
N ALA A 140 5.47 13.48 7.78
CA ALA A 140 5.82 13.95 9.11
C ALA A 140 6.10 15.46 9.17
N GLU A 141 6.79 16.01 8.18
CA GLU A 141 7.24 17.41 8.16
C GLU A 141 6.24 18.35 7.47
N GLU A 142 5.60 17.90 6.39
CA GLU A 142 4.75 18.72 5.51
C GLU A 142 3.26 18.34 5.60
N GLY A 143 2.93 17.23 6.28
CA GLY A 143 1.55 16.75 6.38
C GLY A 143 0.99 16.13 5.10
N ILE A 144 1.83 15.90 4.09
CA ILE A 144 1.40 15.34 2.80
C ILE A 144 1.03 13.86 2.96
N PRO A 145 -0.21 13.43 2.60
CA PRO A 145 -0.60 12.03 2.72
C PRO A 145 0.24 11.09 1.84
N ILE A 146 0.55 9.89 2.36
CA ILE A 146 1.31 8.87 1.62
C ILE A 146 0.46 8.25 0.50
N LEU A 147 -0.82 7.98 0.79
CA LEU A 147 -1.81 7.58 -0.22
C LEU A 147 -2.64 8.79 -0.59
N LYS A 148 -2.77 9.06 -1.88
CA LYS A 148 -3.60 10.14 -2.42
C LYS A 148 -4.67 9.53 -3.30
N SER A 149 -5.93 9.58 -2.86
CA SER A 149 -7.06 9.35 -3.76
C SER A 149 -6.99 10.32 -4.93
N LEU A 150 -7.54 9.94 -6.08
CA LEU A 150 -7.41 10.76 -7.28
C LEU A 150 -7.99 12.17 -7.11
N VAL A 151 -9.10 12.30 -6.37
CA VAL A 151 -9.69 13.61 -6.04
C VAL A 151 -8.75 14.52 -5.24
N LEU A 152 -7.88 13.96 -4.40
CA LEU A 152 -6.86 14.74 -3.69
C LEU A 152 -5.68 15.07 -4.60
N TYR A 153 -5.36 14.17 -5.54
CA TYR A 153 -4.22 14.31 -6.44
C TYR A 153 -4.47 15.33 -7.56
N ASP A 154 -5.66 15.36 -8.16
CA ASP A 154 -6.03 16.30 -9.23
C ASP A 154 -7.46 16.82 -9.03
N GLN A 155 -7.60 17.84 -8.18
CA GLN A 155 -8.90 18.48 -7.88
C GLN A 155 -9.52 19.22 -9.08
N GLN A 156 -8.72 19.54 -10.09
CA GLN A 156 -9.17 20.28 -11.28
C GLN A 156 -9.80 19.36 -12.32
N ASP A 157 -9.67 18.04 -12.17
CA ASP A 157 -10.26 17.05 -13.05
C ASP A 157 -11.51 16.43 -12.41
N PRO A 158 -12.72 16.79 -12.86
CA PRO A 158 -13.97 16.26 -12.31
C PRO A 158 -14.11 14.73 -12.43
N GLN A 159 -13.37 14.09 -13.36
CA GLN A 159 -13.38 12.63 -13.50
C GLN A 159 -12.84 11.91 -12.25
N THR A 160 -12.09 12.62 -11.39
CA THR A 160 -11.45 12.04 -10.21
C THR A 160 -12.37 11.96 -8.98
N TYR A 161 -13.49 12.69 -8.96
CA TYR A 161 -14.26 12.96 -7.74
C TYR A 161 -14.89 11.71 -7.09
N TYR A 162 -15.26 10.74 -7.93
CA TYR A 162 -15.91 9.50 -7.49
C TYR A 162 -15.06 8.26 -7.74
N ARG A 163 -13.77 8.44 -8.09
CA ARG A 163 -12.83 7.35 -8.31
C ARG A 163 -12.22 6.95 -6.98
N ASN A 164 -12.47 5.71 -6.59
CA ASN A 164 -12.04 5.18 -5.30
C ASN A 164 -11.09 3.98 -5.41
N ASP A 165 -10.91 3.44 -6.61
CA ASP A 165 -10.14 2.21 -6.80
C ASP A 165 -8.66 2.54 -6.98
N GLU A 166 -8.36 3.58 -7.74
CA GLU A 166 -7.02 4.06 -8.00
C GLU A 166 -6.53 5.03 -6.91
N PHE A 167 -5.24 4.96 -6.61
CA PHE A 167 -4.59 5.95 -5.77
C PHE A 167 -3.16 6.19 -6.23
N VAL A 168 -2.63 7.37 -5.89
CA VAL A 168 -1.22 7.68 -6.04
C VAL A 168 -0.49 7.36 -4.73
N PHE A 169 0.47 6.45 -4.79
CA PHE A 169 1.39 6.10 -3.71
C PHE A 169 2.62 7.02 -3.73
N GLY A 170 2.85 7.73 -2.64
CA GLY A 170 3.77 8.86 -2.62
C GLY A 170 3.25 9.95 -3.57
N GLU A 171 4.02 10.32 -4.58
CA GLU A 171 3.66 11.39 -5.53
C GLU A 171 3.70 10.97 -7.00
N LYS A 172 4.31 9.84 -7.30
CA LYS A 172 4.75 9.48 -8.65
C LYS A 172 4.31 8.09 -9.10
N ILE A 173 3.77 7.26 -8.21
CA ILE A 173 3.36 5.89 -8.53
C ILE A 173 1.84 5.82 -8.45
N LEU A 174 1.18 5.60 -9.58
CA LEU A 174 -0.26 5.32 -9.65
C LEU A 174 -0.47 3.81 -9.51
N VAL A 175 -1.42 3.41 -8.68
CA VAL A 175 -1.74 2.01 -8.38
C VAL A 175 -3.24 1.79 -8.51
N CYS A 176 -3.63 0.64 -9.05
CA CYS A 176 -5.02 0.19 -9.02
C CYS A 176 -5.08 -1.33 -8.76
N PRO A 177 -5.53 -1.78 -7.58
CA PRO A 177 -5.51 -3.20 -7.23
C PRO A 177 -6.53 -4.01 -8.03
N VAL A 178 -6.20 -5.25 -8.40
CA VAL A 178 -7.20 -6.20 -8.94
C VAL A 178 -8.10 -6.66 -7.80
N ASN A 179 -9.42 -6.63 -8.00
CA ASN A 179 -10.36 -6.68 -6.89
C ASN A 179 -11.48 -7.72 -7.03
N GLY A 180 -11.36 -8.64 -7.97
CA GLY A 180 -12.26 -9.77 -8.11
C GLY A 180 -11.55 -11.06 -8.54
N PRO A 181 -12.18 -12.21 -8.31
CA PRO A 181 -11.61 -13.51 -8.63
C PRO A 181 -11.48 -13.72 -10.13
N ASN A 182 -10.40 -14.41 -10.54
CA ASN A 182 -10.08 -14.79 -11.92
C ASN A 182 -9.96 -13.62 -12.91
N GLN A 183 -9.80 -12.39 -12.41
CA GLN A 183 -9.62 -11.21 -13.25
C GLN A 183 -8.22 -11.21 -13.89
N LYS A 184 -8.18 -10.95 -15.19
CA LYS A 184 -6.95 -10.85 -16.01
C LYS A 184 -6.49 -9.42 -16.25
N GLY A 185 -7.12 -8.48 -15.57
CA GLY A 185 -6.96 -7.06 -15.80
C GLY A 185 -8.15 -6.32 -15.21
N ARG A 186 -8.14 -5.00 -15.34
CA ARG A 186 -9.27 -4.17 -14.95
C ARG A 186 -9.28 -2.86 -15.73
N ARG A 187 -10.45 -2.23 -15.78
CA ARG A 187 -10.54 -0.82 -16.16
C ARG A 187 -10.05 0.05 -15.01
N MET A 188 -9.28 1.08 -15.37
CA MET A 188 -8.87 2.11 -14.44
C MET A 188 -8.74 3.46 -15.13
N TYR A 189 -8.96 4.53 -14.38
CA TYR A 189 -8.69 5.89 -14.82
C TYR A 189 -7.22 6.23 -14.58
N ILE A 190 -6.52 6.64 -15.64
CA ILE A 190 -5.17 7.20 -15.52
C ILE A 190 -5.29 8.72 -15.47
N PRO A 191 -4.84 9.41 -14.41
CA PRO A 191 -4.92 10.88 -14.32
C PRO A 191 -4.18 11.59 -15.44
N ARG A 192 -4.55 12.83 -15.73
CA ARG A 192 -3.92 13.65 -16.78
C ARG A 192 -2.38 13.69 -16.67
N GLY A 193 -1.73 13.74 -17.83
CA GLY A 193 -0.27 13.69 -17.95
C GLY A 193 0.19 12.43 -18.68
N LYS A 194 1.47 12.12 -18.58
CA LYS A 194 2.07 10.92 -19.18
C LYS A 194 2.57 9.97 -18.10
N TRP A 195 2.41 8.69 -18.35
CA TRP A 195 2.64 7.63 -17.37
C TRP A 195 3.26 6.42 -18.05
N TYR A 196 4.29 5.85 -17.44
CA TYR A 196 4.92 4.61 -17.89
C TYR A 196 4.34 3.43 -17.13
N ASN A 197 3.92 2.39 -17.83
CA ASN A 197 3.59 1.12 -17.19
C ASN A 197 4.85 0.54 -16.53
N PHE A 198 4.78 0.26 -15.24
CA PHE A 198 5.94 -0.17 -14.45
C PHE A 198 6.53 -1.52 -14.90
N TRP A 199 5.74 -2.36 -15.57
CA TRP A 199 6.15 -3.70 -15.99
C TRP A 199 6.68 -3.74 -17.41
N THR A 200 6.13 -2.91 -18.30
CA THR A 200 6.39 -2.97 -19.74
C THR A 200 7.14 -1.76 -20.29
N ASP A 201 7.37 -0.72 -19.47
CA ASP A 201 7.91 0.58 -19.88
C ASP A 201 7.07 1.29 -20.97
N GLU A 202 5.84 0.83 -21.22
CA GLU A 202 4.95 1.43 -22.20
C GLU A 202 4.46 2.80 -21.73
N LEU A 203 4.63 3.81 -22.58
CA LEU A 203 4.15 5.16 -22.32
C LEU A 203 2.66 5.30 -22.68
N VAL A 204 1.87 5.73 -21.69
CA VAL A 204 0.44 5.98 -21.81
C VAL A 204 0.15 7.46 -21.51
N THR A 205 -0.67 8.07 -22.36
CA THR A 205 -1.22 9.41 -22.10
C THR A 205 -2.47 9.27 -21.24
N GLY A 206 -2.48 9.87 -20.06
CA GLY A 206 -3.61 9.84 -19.13
C GLY A 206 -4.68 10.89 -19.47
N GLY A 207 -5.61 11.10 -18.52
CA GLY A 207 -6.86 11.82 -18.75
C GLY A 207 -7.95 10.93 -19.36
N GLN A 208 -7.81 9.61 -19.24
CA GLN A 208 -8.70 8.62 -19.84
C GLN A 208 -8.79 7.35 -19.01
N GLU A 209 -9.88 6.61 -19.20
CA GLU A 209 -10.06 5.27 -18.66
C GLU A 209 -9.65 4.24 -19.72
N LEU A 210 -8.89 3.23 -19.31
CA LEU A 210 -8.44 2.16 -20.20
C LEU A 210 -8.41 0.82 -19.48
N TRP A 211 -8.44 -0.24 -20.26
CA TRP A 211 -8.23 -1.60 -19.77
C TRP A 211 -6.73 -1.85 -19.60
N VAL A 212 -6.33 -2.33 -18.42
CA VAL A 212 -4.96 -2.72 -18.12
C VAL A 212 -4.92 -4.20 -17.81
N ASP A 213 -4.12 -4.95 -18.57
CA ASP A 213 -3.88 -6.36 -18.29
C ASP A 213 -3.08 -6.54 -17.00
N ALA A 214 -3.48 -7.52 -16.21
CA ALA A 214 -2.90 -7.85 -14.92
C ALA A 214 -3.13 -9.32 -14.59
N ASP A 215 -2.23 -10.17 -15.06
CA ASP A 215 -2.15 -11.56 -14.63
C ASP A 215 -1.89 -11.67 -13.12
N LEU A 216 -1.95 -12.89 -12.58
CA LEU A 216 -1.83 -13.13 -11.14
C LEU A 216 -0.51 -12.60 -10.57
N ASP A 217 0.57 -12.58 -11.34
CA ASP A 217 1.89 -12.13 -10.91
C ASP A 217 2.15 -10.62 -11.16
N SER A 218 1.16 -9.87 -11.64
CA SER A 218 1.25 -8.43 -11.90
C SER A 218 0.03 -7.68 -11.37
N MET A 219 0.13 -6.36 -11.31
CA MET A 219 -0.95 -5.46 -10.89
C MET A 219 -0.80 -4.12 -11.61
N PRO A 220 -1.86 -3.40 -11.98
CA PRO A 220 -1.74 -2.08 -12.58
C PRO A 220 -0.92 -1.12 -11.70
N ILE A 221 0.28 -0.77 -12.17
CA ILE A 221 1.21 0.17 -11.55
C ILE A 221 1.79 1.03 -12.67
N PHE A 222 1.72 2.34 -12.50
CA PHE A 222 2.27 3.30 -13.44
C PHE A 222 3.15 4.33 -12.75
N VAL A 223 4.23 4.74 -13.41
CA VAL A 223 5.18 5.75 -12.93
C VAL A 223 5.00 7.01 -13.77
N LYS A 224 4.82 8.15 -13.11
CA LYS A 224 4.64 9.44 -13.80
C LYS A 224 5.88 9.81 -14.62
N GLU A 225 5.69 10.35 -15.82
CA GLU A 225 6.80 10.86 -16.65
C GLU A 225 7.66 11.86 -15.85
N GLY A 226 8.99 11.73 -16.00
CA GLY A 226 9.98 12.55 -15.30
C GLY A 226 10.18 12.20 -13.82
N ALA A 227 9.55 11.13 -13.31
CA ALA A 227 9.86 10.63 -11.98
C ALA A 227 11.21 9.91 -11.96
N ILE A 228 11.93 10.04 -10.85
CA ILE A 228 13.07 9.20 -10.50
C ILE A 228 12.67 8.44 -9.25
N ILE A 229 12.60 7.11 -9.34
CA ILE A 229 12.19 6.24 -8.24
C ILE A 229 13.45 5.58 -7.63
N PRO A 230 13.91 6.02 -6.45
CA PRO A 230 15.08 5.42 -5.81
C PRO A 230 14.74 4.01 -5.33
N LYS A 231 15.59 3.04 -5.69
CA LYS A 231 15.42 1.63 -5.31
C LYS A 231 16.60 1.12 -4.49
N TYR A 232 16.31 0.39 -3.41
CA TYR A 232 17.32 -0.45 -2.75
C TYR A 232 17.52 -1.76 -3.51
N GLN A 233 18.73 -2.32 -3.41
CA GLN A 233 18.92 -3.74 -3.68
C GLN A 233 18.19 -4.55 -2.62
N CYS A 234 17.41 -5.55 -3.05
CA CYS A 234 16.61 -6.32 -2.10
C CYS A 234 17.51 -7.06 -1.09
N SER A 235 17.10 -7.05 0.18
CA SER A 235 17.75 -7.79 1.26
C SER A 235 16.70 -8.37 2.20
N ASN A 236 17.03 -9.49 2.84
CA ASN A 236 16.11 -10.20 3.75
C ASN A 236 15.73 -9.39 4.99
N MET A 237 16.55 -8.38 5.35
CA MET A 237 16.34 -7.49 6.49
C MET A 237 16.81 -6.07 6.13
N LEU A 238 16.26 -5.08 6.84
CA LEU A 238 16.76 -3.71 6.83
C LEU A 238 18.13 -3.63 7.54
N GLU A 239 19.19 -3.84 6.78
CA GLU A 239 20.56 -3.47 7.18
C GLU A 239 20.91 -2.11 6.58
N LYS A 240 21.76 -1.33 7.24
CA LYS A 240 22.29 -0.08 6.65
C LYS A 240 23.14 -0.42 5.42
N LYS A 241 22.55 -0.37 4.22
CA LYS A 241 23.25 -0.50 2.94
C LYS A 241 23.12 0.79 2.13
N PRO A 242 24.15 1.18 1.35
CA PRO A 242 24.08 2.34 0.46
C PRO A 242 23.02 2.14 -0.64
N LEU A 243 22.46 3.25 -1.13
CA LEU A 243 21.58 3.25 -2.31
C LEU A 243 22.36 2.81 -3.54
N THR A 244 21.81 1.87 -4.33
CA THR A 244 22.56 1.25 -5.43
C THR A 244 21.99 1.53 -6.82
N ASN A 245 20.67 1.74 -7.00
CA ASN A 245 20.03 1.87 -8.32
C ASN A 245 18.90 2.91 -8.39
N TYR A 246 18.62 3.42 -9.60
CA TYR A 246 17.52 4.35 -9.92
C TYR A 246 16.66 3.80 -11.07
N TYR A 247 15.36 4.09 -11.06
CA TYR A 247 14.40 3.75 -12.13
C TYR A 247 13.67 5.02 -12.58
#